data_AF-A0A538SYG3-F1
#
_entry.id   AF-A0A538SYG3-F1
#
_cell.length_a   1.000
_cell.length_b   1.000
_cell.length_c   1.000
_cell.angle_alpha   90.00
_cell.angle_beta   90.00
_cell.angle_gamma   90.00
#
_symmetry.space_group_name_H-M   'P 1'
#
loop_
_entity.id
_entity.type
_entity.pdbx_description
1 polymer ?
#
loop_
_entity_poly.entity_id
_entity_poly.type
_entity_poly.pdbx_seq_one_letter_code
_entity_poly.pdbx_strand_id
1 'polypeptide(L)'
;MPADPRRVAPRARPAATPSLLYLPDLEAAGAILELTSDEARYVARVCRARAGETVYATDGRGALARLRLTSVTSKVSAEVVAVEHVERPRSLVLWCGAPEHGRADWLVEKLAELGVARFQPLECAGEPWPEGRARIERWRRLAVA
;
A
#
# COMPACT_ATOMS: atom_id res chain seq x y z
N MET A 1 -7.01 38.92 -30.72
CA MET A 1 -7.33 37.61 -31.33
C MET A 1 -8.41 36.96 -30.49
N PRO A 2 -9.61 36.65 -31.03
CA PRO A 2 -10.63 35.96 -30.25
C PRO A 2 -10.29 34.48 -30.11
N ALA A 3 -10.49 33.92 -28.92
CA ALA A 3 -10.24 32.52 -28.60
C ALA A 3 -11.22 31.60 -29.35
N ASP A 4 -10.72 30.46 -29.84
CA ASP A 4 -11.49 29.46 -30.59
C ASP A 4 -12.61 28.84 -29.72
N PRO A 5 -13.90 29.01 -30.10
CA PRO A 5 -15.04 28.49 -29.35
C PRO A 5 -15.17 26.95 -29.37
N ARG A 6 -14.27 26.23 -30.06
CA ARG A 6 -14.26 24.76 -30.14
C ARG A 6 -13.29 24.09 -29.17
N ARG A 7 -12.69 24.82 -28.23
CA ARG A 7 -11.81 24.22 -27.21
C ARG A 7 -12.63 23.44 -26.19
N VAL A 8 -12.99 22.22 -26.55
CA VAL A 8 -13.59 21.23 -25.64
C VAL A 8 -12.57 20.96 -24.52
N ALA A 9 -12.95 21.24 -23.27
CA ALA A 9 -12.13 20.90 -22.11
C ALA A 9 -11.82 19.39 -22.15
N PRO A 10 -10.58 18.97 -21.87
CA PRO A 10 -10.23 17.55 -21.88
C PRO A 10 -11.17 16.79 -20.94
N ARG A 11 -11.79 15.70 -21.43
CA ARG A 11 -12.62 14.83 -20.60
C ARG A 11 -11.79 14.38 -19.40
N ALA A 12 -12.34 14.55 -18.19
CA ALA A 12 -11.73 14.03 -16.97
C ALA A 12 -11.46 12.53 -17.15
N ARG A 13 -10.20 12.13 -17.01
CA ARG A 13 -9.83 10.71 -17.03
C ARG A 13 -10.55 10.03 -15.85
N PRO A 14 -11.12 8.83 -16.02
CA PRO A 14 -11.59 8.07 -14.86
C PRO A 14 -10.45 7.99 -13.85
N ALA A 15 -10.77 8.17 -12.56
CA ALA A 15 -9.79 8.07 -11.48
C ALA A 15 -8.99 6.78 -11.68
N ALA A 16 -7.66 6.84 -11.45
CA ALA A 16 -6.82 5.66 -11.52
C ALA A 16 -7.45 4.54 -10.67
N THR A 17 -7.32 3.29 -11.13
CA THR A 17 -7.62 2.08 -10.34
C THR A 17 -7.24 2.32 -8.88
N PRO A 18 -8.04 1.90 -7.86
CA PRO A 18 -7.75 2.16 -6.46
C PRO A 18 -6.28 1.88 -6.18
N SER A 19 -5.53 2.96 -5.96
CA SER A 19 -4.08 2.99 -5.89
C SER A 19 -3.76 3.29 -4.44
N LEU A 20 -3.63 2.22 -3.64
CA LEU A 20 -3.28 2.31 -2.24
C LEU A 20 -1.81 1.92 -2.08
N LEU A 21 -0.99 2.90 -1.73
CA LEU A 21 0.40 2.69 -1.36
C LEU A 21 0.52 2.34 0.12
N TYR A 22 1.49 1.51 0.49
CA TYR A 22 1.90 1.36 1.87
C TYR A 22 3.11 2.25 2.14
N LEU A 23 2.92 3.29 2.96
CA LEU A 23 3.95 4.25 3.37
C LEU A 23 4.02 4.23 4.90
N PRO A 24 4.92 3.46 5.53
CA PRO A 24 4.95 3.33 6.99
C PRO A 24 5.19 4.69 7.67
N ASP A 25 5.97 5.57 7.05
CA ASP A 25 6.31 6.90 7.56
C ASP A 25 5.50 7.98 6.84
N LEU A 26 4.16 7.92 6.97
CA LEU A 26 3.27 8.95 6.43
C LEU A 26 3.54 10.31 7.09
N GLU A 27 3.80 11.32 6.27
CA GLU A 27 3.94 12.70 6.72
C GLU A 27 2.58 13.41 6.88
N ALA A 28 2.60 14.56 7.56
CA ALA A 28 1.43 15.40 7.76
C ALA A 28 0.93 16.06 6.46
N ALA A 29 -0.33 16.51 6.46
CA ALA A 29 -0.88 17.28 5.35
C ALA A 29 -0.02 18.52 5.04
N GLY A 30 0.20 18.77 3.75
CA GLY A 30 1.07 19.82 3.23
C GLY A 30 2.50 19.37 2.93
N ALA A 31 2.93 18.20 3.39
CA ALA A 31 4.25 17.65 3.07
C ALA A 31 4.39 17.25 1.60
N ILE A 32 5.62 17.32 1.08
CA ILE A 32 5.99 16.81 -0.25
C ILE A 32 6.91 15.62 -0.08
N LEU A 33 6.48 14.48 -0.60
CA LEU A 33 7.16 13.19 -0.52
C LEU A 33 7.81 12.87 -1.87
N GLU A 34 9.02 12.29 -1.84
CA GLU A 34 9.58 11.57 -2.99
C GLU A 34 9.31 10.08 -2.80
N LEU A 35 8.60 9.45 -3.74
CA LEU A 35 8.27 8.03 -3.66
C LEU A 35 9.51 7.18 -3.90
N THR A 36 9.61 6.06 -3.19
CA THR A 36 10.69 5.08 -3.41
C THR A 36 10.61 4.48 -4.81
N SER A 37 11.70 3.86 -5.28
CA SER A 37 11.75 3.23 -6.60
C SER A 37 10.61 2.23 -6.86
N ASP A 38 10.15 1.53 -5.83
CA ASP A 38 9.09 0.53 -5.94
C ASP A 38 7.70 1.16 -5.98
N GLU A 39 7.42 2.14 -5.10
CA GLU A 39 6.20 2.94 -5.11
C GLU A 39 6.06 3.72 -6.43
N ALA A 40 7.14 4.36 -6.88
CA ALA A 40 7.20 5.08 -8.15
C ALA A 40 6.87 4.15 -9.34
N ARG A 41 7.41 2.92 -9.34
CA ARG A 41 7.11 1.93 -10.37
C ARG A 41 5.65 1.51 -10.34
N TYR A 42 5.10 1.26 -9.16
CA TYR A 42 3.68 0.92 -8.99
C TYR A 42 2.78 2.03 -9.55
N VAL A 43 2.99 3.26 -9.10
CA VAL A 43 2.21 4.44 -9.56
C VAL A 43 2.34 4.65 -11.07
N ALA A 44 3.55 4.68 -11.61
CA ALA A 44 3.79 5.03 -13.00
C ALA A 44 3.47 3.90 -13.98
N ARG A 45 3.77 2.64 -13.64
CA ARG A 45 3.64 1.51 -14.58
C ARG A 45 2.38 0.68 -14.35
N VAL A 46 2.00 0.43 -13.09
CA VAL A 46 0.84 -0.40 -12.75
C VAL A 46 -0.42 0.44 -12.77
N CYS A 47 -0.49 1.50 -11.95
CA CYS A 47 -1.63 2.42 -11.92
C CYS A 47 -1.69 3.33 -13.16
N ARG A 48 -0.55 3.51 -13.84
CA ARG A 48 -0.40 4.43 -15.00
C ARG A 48 -0.87 5.84 -14.66
N ALA A 49 -0.60 6.26 -13.43
CA ALA A 49 -1.04 7.55 -12.93
C ALA A 49 -0.19 8.68 -13.54
N ARG A 50 -0.74 9.89 -13.57
CA ARG A 50 -0.09 11.10 -14.11
C ARG A 50 0.03 12.19 -13.05
N ALA A 51 0.90 13.16 -13.28
CA ALA A 51 0.95 14.36 -12.47
C ALA A 51 -0.44 15.04 -12.45
N GLY A 52 -0.84 15.52 -11.28
CA GLY A 52 -2.17 16.07 -10.98
C GLY A 52 -3.20 15.04 -10.53
N GLU A 53 -2.97 13.74 -10.75
CA GLU A 53 -3.90 12.69 -10.31
C GLU A 53 -3.73 12.38 -8.82
N THR A 54 -4.82 11.86 -8.23
CA THR A 54 -4.87 11.47 -6.81
C THR A 54 -4.56 9.99 -6.66
N VAL A 55 -3.75 9.66 -5.66
CA VAL A 55 -3.52 8.29 -5.16
C VAL A 55 -3.74 8.27 -3.65
N TYR A 56 -3.88 7.10 -3.06
CA TYR A 56 -4.04 6.94 -1.61
C TYR A 56 -2.81 6.25 -1.02
N ALA A 57 -2.57 6.48 0.26
CA ALA A 57 -1.53 5.78 1.01
C ALA A 57 -2.01 5.42 2.41
N THR A 58 -1.48 4.35 2.98
CA THR A 58 -1.72 3.96 4.37
C THR A 58 -0.40 3.64 5.07
N ASP A 59 -0.34 3.94 6.37
CA ASP A 59 0.77 3.53 7.25
C ASP A 59 0.60 2.11 7.80
N GLY A 60 -0.49 1.42 7.43
CA GLY A 60 -0.84 0.11 7.96
C GLY A 60 -1.06 0.09 9.47
N ARG A 61 -1.27 1.25 10.11
CA ARG A 61 -1.56 1.42 11.55
C ARG A 61 -2.86 2.18 11.81
N GLY A 62 -3.51 2.69 10.76
CA GLY A 62 -4.84 3.31 10.82
C GLY A 62 -4.90 4.65 10.10
N ALA A 63 -3.77 5.22 9.70
CA ALA A 63 -3.76 6.41 8.88
C ALA A 63 -4.04 6.06 7.40
N LEU A 64 -4.89 6.87 6.78
CA LEU A 64 -5.16 6.88 5.36
C LEU A 64 -4.91 8.30 4.85
N ALA A 65 -3.94 8.45 3.95
CA ALA A 65 -3.59 9.70 3.32
C ALA A 65 -4.12 9.77 1.89
N ARG A 66 -4.59 10.97 1.51
CA ARG A 66 -4.89 11.31 0.12
C ARG A 66 -3.72 12.10 -0.44
N LEU A 67 -3.08 11.57 -1.47
CA LEU A 67 -1.89 12.15 -2.09
C LEU A 67 -2.23 12.72 -3.47
N ARG A 68 -1.64 13.87 -3.81
CA ARG A 68 -1.68 14.44 -5.17
C ARG A 68 -0.31 14.30 -5.81
N LEU A 69 -0.21 13.59 -6.93
CA LEU A 69 1.06 13.44 -7.65
C LEU A 69 1.50 14.80 -8.22
N THR A 70 2.65 15.31 -7.80
CA THR A 70 3.21 16.58 -8.28
C THR A 70 4.14 16.38 -9.48
N SER A 71 4.80 15.22 -9.56
CA SER A 71 5.65 14.80 -10.70
C SER A 71 5.54 13.29 -10.90
N VAL A 72 5.48 12.84 -12.15
CA VAL A 72 5.60 11.42 -12.53
C VAL A 72 6.58 11.29 -13.68
N THR A 73 7.88 11.42 -13.37
CA THR A 73 8.97 11.35 -14.36
C THR A 73 10.01 10.30 -13.93
N SER A 74 11.32 10.60 -13.99
CA SER A 74 12.37 9.75 -13.42
C SER A 74 12.26 9.69 -11.89
N LYS A 75 11.79 10.77 -11.28
CA LYS A 75 11.40 10.86 -9.88
C LYS A 75 9.90 11.09 -9.79
N VAL A 76 9.25 10.36 -8.89
CA VAL A 76 7.83 10.51 -8.61
C VAL A 76 7.69 11.23 -7.27
N SER A 77 6.98 12.34 -7.27
CA SER A 77 6.73 13.14 -6.07
C SER A 77 5.25 13.32 -5.85
N ALA A 78 4.84 13.40 -4.59
CA ALA A 78 3.45 13.55 -4.20
C ALA A 78 3.32 14.52 -3.03
N GLU A 79 2.26 15.30 -3.03
CA GLU A 79 1.86 16.14 -1.91
C GLU A 79 0.82 15.40 -1.05
N VAL A 80 1.00 15.43 0.26
CA VAL A 80 -0.01 14.92 1.21
C VAL A 80 -1.13 15.95 1.32
N VAL A 81 -2.29 15.67 0.72
CA VAL A 81 -3.42 16.62 0.73
C VAL A 81 -4.22 16.53 2.02
N ALA A 82 -4.41 15.32 2.54
CA ALA A 82 -5.15 15.08 3.78
C ALA A 82 -4.69 13.76 4.40
N VAL A 83 -4.79 13.64 5.72
CA VAL A 83 -4.59 12.40 6.48
C VAL A 83 -5.78 12.22 7.40
N GLU A 84 -6.41 11.05 7.30
CA GLU A 84 -7.55 10.63 8.11
C GLU A 84 -7.14 9.41 8.94
N HIS A 85 -7.65 9.31 10.17
CA HIS A 85 -7.44 8.14 11.02
C HIS A 85 -8.71 7.29 10.98
N VAL A 86 -8.59 6.09 10.42
CA VAL A 86 -9.64 5.10 10.37
C VAL A 86 -9.51 4.22 11.60
N GLU A 87 -10.56 4.21 12.42
CA GLU A 87 -10.62 3.32 13.58
C GLU A 87 -10.61 1.87 13.12
N ARG A 88 -9.63 1.10 13.59
CA ARG A 88 -9.54 -0.32 13.25
C ARG A 88 -10.46 -1.11 14.17
N PRO A 89 -11.38 -1.93 13.62
CA PRO A 89 -12.12 -2.86 14.45
C PRO A 89 -11.10 -3.79 15.15
N ARG A 90 -11.25 -3.93 16.47
CA ARG A 90 -10.56 -4.83 17.43
C ARG A 90 -9.29 -5.55 16.91
N SER A 91 -8.16 -5.32 17.58
CA SER A 91 -6.89 -6.00 17.27
C SER A 91 -6.96 -7.51 17.56
N LEU A 92 -6.96 -8.33 16.50
CA LEU A 92 -6.80 -9.76 16.61
C LEU A 92 -5.30 -10.12 16.61
N VAL A 93 -4.87 -10.90 17.60
CA VAL A 93 -3.54 -11.51 17.65
C VAL A 93 -3.69 -13.01 17.44
N LEU A 94 -3.02 -13.55 16.43
CA LEU A 94 -3.03 -14.98 16.16
C LEU A 94 -1.71 -15.63 16.54
N TRP A 95 -1.79 -16.67 17.36
CA TRP A 95 -0.70 -17.59 17.62
C TRP A 95 -1.04 -18.93 16.96
N CYS A 96 -0.14 -19.45 16.13
CA CYS A 96 -0.43 -20.65 15.33
C CYS A 96 0.84 -21.50 15.17
N GLY A 97 0.69 -22.82 15.12
CA GLY A 97 1.73 -23.74 14.64
C GLY A 97 1.81 -23.74 13.11
N ALA A 98 2.85 -24.37 12.55
CA ALA A 98 3.01 -24.36 11.09
C ALA A 98 1.84 -25.09 10.40
N PRO A 99 1.25 -24.51 9.35
CA PRO A 99 0.19 -25.17 8.62
C PRO A 99 0.78 -26.28 7.76
N GLU A 100 0.09 -27.41 7.70
CA GLU A 100 0.55 -28.52 6.90
C GLU A 100 0.62 -28.20 5.40
N HIS A 101 1.45 -28.96 4.69
CA HIS A 101 1.56 -28.94 3.22
C HIS A 101 2.12 -27.61 2.68
N GLY A 102 3.01 -26.97 3.43
CA GLY A 102 3.69 -25.75 2.97
C GLY A 102 2.78 -24.53 2.79
N ARG A 103 1.62 -24.50 3.47
CA ARG A 103 0.61 -23.42 3.35
C ARG A 103 0.95 -22.14 4.13
N ALA A 104 2.19 -21.99 4.59
CA ALA A 104 2.60 -20.88 5.44
C ALA A 104 2.45 -19.51 4.75
N ASP A 105 2.79 -19.42 3.47
CA ASP A 105 2.66 -18.16 2.70
C ASP A 105 1.19 -17.78 2.52
N TRP A 106 0.35 -18.75 2.14
CA TRP A 106 -1.10 -18.58 2.04
C TRP A 106 -1.71 -18.12 3.36
N LEU A 107 -1.30 -18.73 4.49
CA LEU A 107 -1.76 -18.32 5.81
C LEU A 107 -1.46 -16.84 6.04
N VAL A 108 -0.23 -16.39 5.81
CA VAL A 108 0.15 -14.97 6.02
C VAL A 108 -0.68 -14.01 5.19
N GLU A 109 -0.91 -14.32 3.91
CA GLU A 109 -1.81 -13.53 3.04
C GLU A 109 -3.22 -13.43 3.64
N LYS A 110 -3.78 -14.55 4.11
CA LYS A 110 -5.13 -14.56 4.68
C LYS A 110 -5.23 -13.87 6.03
N LEU A 111 -4.19 -13.91 6.85
CA LEU A 111 -4.15 -13.16 8.09
C LEU A 111 -4.16 -11.65 7.81
N ALA A 112 -3.46 -11.19 6.78
CA ALA A 112 -3.49 -9.78 6.36
C ALA A 112 -4.87 -9.37 5.84
N GLU A 113 -5.49 -10.15 4.96
CA GLU A 113 -6.84 -9.90 4.43
C GLU A 113 -7.91 -9.83 5.53
N LEU A 114 -7.77 -10.65 6.58
CA LEU A 114 -8.69 -10.70 7.71
C LEU A 114 -8.42 -9.62 8.78
N GLY A 115 -7.42 -8.75 8.58
CA GLY A 115 -7.12 -7.67 9.51
C GLY A 115 -6.46 -8.13 10.81
N VAL A 116 -5.73 -9.25 10.80
CA VAL A 116 -4.96 -9.72 11.97
C VAL A 116 -3.84 -8.73 12.27
N ALA A 117 -3.85 -8.16 13.47
CA ALA A 117 -2.92 -7.12 13.89
C ALA A 117 -1.51 -7.67 14.19
N ARG A 118 -1.43 -8.90 14.67
CA ARG A 118 -0.15 -9.57 14.96
C ARG A 118 -0.26 -11.07 14.73
N PHE A 119 0.69 -11.59 13.98
CA PHE A 119 0.89 -13.03 13.81
C PHE A 119 2.17 -13.45 14.54
N GLN A 120 2.05 -14.44 15.43
CA GLN A 120 3.16 -15.06 16.14
C GLN A 120 3.21 -16.55 15.78
N PRO A 121 4.17 -16.96 14.93
CA PRO A 121 4.48 -18.37 14.74
C PRO A 121 4.87 -19.01 16.08
N LEU A 122 4.30 -20.18 16.37
CA LEU A 122 4.67 -21.02 17.50
C LEU A 122 5.32 -22.29 17.00
N GLU A 123 6.41 -22.70 17.65
CA GLU A 123 6.93 -24.05 17.52
C GLU A 123 6.00 -25.00 18.29
N CYS A 124 5.48 -26.00 17.60
CA CYS A 124 4.57 -27.01 18.14
C CYS A 124 5.10 -28.40 17.76
N ALA A 125 4.58 -29.45 18.40
CA ALA A 125 5.02 -30.83 18.12
C ALA A 125 4.67 -31.35 16.70
N GLY A 126 4.00 -30.54 15.86
CA GLY A 126 3.58 -30.88 14.50
C GLY A 126 4.64 -30.52 13.44
N GLU A 127 4.18 -30.12 12.26
CA GLU A 127 5.06 -29.64 11.19
C GLU A 127 5.86 -28.41 11.68
N PRO A 128 7.19 -28.35 11.45
CA PRO A 128 7.99 -27.19 11.82
C PRO A 128 7.76 -26.02 10.86
N TRP A 129 7.99 -24.79 11.34
CA TRP A 129 7.97 -23.64 10.44
C TRP A 129 9.14 -23.68 9.45
N PRO A 130 8.95 -23.22 8.20
CA PRO A 130 10.06 -23.09 7.27
C PRO A 130 11.12 -22.12 7.80
N GLU A 131 12.38 -22.56 7.86
CA GLU A 131 13.48 -21.79 8.44
C GLU A 131 14.03 -20.66 7.53
N GLY A 132 14.70 -19.67 8.14
CA GLY A 132 15.56 -18.70 7.47
C GLY A 132 15.02 -17.27 7.38
N ARG A 133 15.92 -16.27 7.49
CA ARG A 133 15.57 -14.83 7.42
C ARG A 133 14.85 -14.42 6.13
N ALA A 134 15.23 -15.03 5.00
CA ALA A 134 14.59 -14.79 3.71
C ALA A 134 13.08 -15.13 3.72
N ARG A 135 12.65 -16.08 4.55
CA ARG A 135 11.23 -16.43 4.71
C ARG A 135 10.46 -15.34 5.44
N ILE A 136 11.01 -14.80 6.53
CA ILE A 136 10.41 -13.70 7.28
C ILE A 136 10.25 -12.46 6.38
N GLU A 137 11.26 -12.14 5.57
CA GLU A 137 11.20 -11.05 4.61
C GLU A 137 10.12 -11.27 3.55
N ARG A 138 9.98 -12.51 3.06
CA ARG A 138 8.89 -12.88 2.15
C ARG A 138 7.52 -12.67 2.80
N TRP A 139 7.32 -13.12 4.03
CA TRP A 139 6.05 -12.92 4.75
C TRP A 139 5.73 -11.46 5.00
N ARG A 140 6.74 -10.63 5.32
CA ARG A 140 6.55 -9.18 5.43
C ARG A 140 6.07 -8.56 4.13
N ARG A 141 6.55 -9.03 2.97
CA ARG A 141 6.04 -8.57 1.67
C ARG A 141 4.61 -9.04 1.41
N LEU A 142 4.30 -10.29 1.71
CA LEU A 142 2.94 -10.84 1.54
C LEU A 142 1.91 -10.14 2.43
N ALA A 143 2.31 -9.68 3.62
CA ALA A 143 1.42 -8.95 4.52
C ALA A 143 1.12 -7.49 4.07
N VAL A 144 1.85 -6.98 3.09
CA VAL A 144 1.71 -5.61 2.55
C VAL A 144 1.04 -5.59 1.17
N ALA A 145 1.21 -6.67 0.40
CA ALA A 145 0.74 -6.81 -0.98
C ALA A 145 -0.80 -6.78 -1.08
#